data_AF-A0AAN7KC46-F1
#
_entry.id   AF-A0AAN7KC46-F1
#
_cell.length_a   1.000
_cell.length_b   1.000
_cell.length_c   1.000
_cell.angle_alpha   90.00
_cell.angle_beta   90.00
_cell.angle_gamma   90.00
#
_symmetry.space_group_name_H-M   'P 1'
#
loop_
_entity.id
_entity.type
_entity.pdbx_description
1 polymer ?
#
loop_
_entity_poly.entity_id
_entity_poly.type
_entity_poly.pdbx_seq_one_letter_code
_entity_poly.pdbx_strand_id
1 'polypeptide(L)'
;MSEAAPSSWRMRSGGFANIVTLVVMITAISTLVGSASAHLSQNYYSKTCPKLFPSVYSVLGGPNWKVKLGRRDAKTASLSAANSGVIPPPTSTLNNLITRFQARGLSTKDMVVLSDNNKLTSLVLKSL
;
A
#
# COMPACT_ATOMS: atom_id res chain seq x y z
N MET A 1 69.04 -32.74 -28.74
CA MET A 1 68.98 -31.92 -27.53
C MET A 1 67.53 -31.67 -27.18
N SER A 2 67.20 -31.88 -25.91
CA SER A 2 65.86 -31.88 -25.33
C SER A 2 65.52 -30.49 -24.82
N GLU A 3 64.45 -29.87 -25.30
CA GLU A 3 63.93 -28.62 -24.71
C GLU A 3 62.85 -28.98 -23.67
N ALA A 4 63.10 -28.58 -22.42
CA ALA A 4 62.37 -28.97 -21.23
C ALA A 4 60.99 -28.29 -21.10
N ALA A 5 60.03 -29.04 -20.54
CA ALA A 5 58.73 -28.52 -20.12
C ALA A 5 58.85 -27.62 -18.88
N PRO A 6 58.17 -26.45 -18.81
CA PRO A 6 58.14 -25.66 -17.59
C PRO A 6 57.20 -26.28 -16.55
N SER A 7 57.73 -26.30 -15.35
CA SER A 7 57.24 -26.94 -14.15
C SER A 7 56.16 -26.13 -13.44
N SER A 8 55.25 -26.87 -12.80
CA SER A 8 54.61 -26.53 -11.52
C SER A 8 53.52 -25.45 -11.50
N TRP A 9 52.30 -25.83 -11.88
CA TRP A 9 51.10 -25.20 -11.32
C TRP A 9 50.84 -25.72 -9.91
N ARG A 10 51.56 -25.16 -8.92
CA ARG A 10 51.23 -25.35 -7.50
C ARG A 10 49.98 -24.50 -7.20
N MET A 11 48.78 -25.06 -7.40
CA MET A 11 47.53 -24.41 -7.00
C MET A 11 47.53 -24.15 -5.49
N ARG A 12 47.50 -22.87 -5.11
CA ARG A 12 47.30 -22.40 -3.74
C ARG A 12 45.87 -22.73 -3.32
N SER A 13 45.69 -23.86 -2.65
CA SER A 13 44.47 -24.36 -2.04
C SER A 13 44.04 -23.50 -0.83
N GLY A 14 43.64 -22.25 -1.07
CA GLY A 14 43.22 -21.33 0.01
C GLY A 14 42.14 -20.31 -0.35
N GLY A 15 41.73 -20.19 -1.61
CA GLY A 15 40.71 -19.19 -2.01
C GLY A 15 39.28 -19.72 -2.03
N PHE A 16 39.08 -20.95 -2.50
CA PHE A 16 37.75 -21.49 -2.76
C PHE A 16 36.96 -21.82 -1.50
N ALA A 17 37.63 -22.31 -0.45
CA ALA A 17 36.99 -22.58 0.84
C ALA A 17 36.42 -21.29 1.47
N ASN A 18 37.16 -20.18 1.40
CA ASN A 18 36.75 -18.89 1.94
C ASN A 18 35.57 -18.28 1.15
N ILE A 19 35.55 -18.41 -0.17
CA ILE A 19 34.44 -17.93 -1.01
C ILE A 19 33.18 -18.76 -0.75
N VAL A 20 33.31 -20.09 -0.66
CA VAL A 20 32.17 -20.98 -0.36
C VAL A 20 31.62 -20.69 1.04
N THR A 21 32.49 -20.46 2.03
CA THR A 21 32.05 -20.08 3.38
C THR A 21 31.38 -18.69 3.41
N LEU A 22 31.90 -17.69 2.68
CA LEU A 22 31.27 -16.37 2.59
C LEU A 22 29.91 -16.42 1.89
N VAL A 23 29.77 -17.20 0.82
CA VAL A 23 28.48 -17.38 0.13
C VAL A 23 27.46 -18.09 1.03
N VAL A 24 27.89 -19.10 1.80
CA VAL A 24 27.04 -19.79 2.79
C VAL A 24 26.64 -18.86 3.95
N MET A 25 27.53 -17.97 4.39
CA MET A 25 27.21 -16.98 5.42
C MET A 25 26.26 -15.88 4.90
N ILE A 26 26.41 -15.43 3.65
CA ILE A 26 25.52 -14.43 3.03
C ILE A 26 24.12 -15.01 2.78
N THR A 27 24.02 -16.27 2.36
CA THR A 27 22.71 -16.93 2.21
C THR A 27 22.04 -17.18 3.56
N ALA A 28 22.81 -17.51 4.61
CA ALA A 28 22.31 -17.64 5.97
C ALA A 28 21.84 -16.31 6.59
N ILE A 29 22.45 -15.18 6.25
CA ILE A 29 22.01 -13.85 6.70
C ILE A 29 20.69 -13.45 6.01
N SER A 30 20.47 -13.86 4.76
CA SER A 30 19.27 -13.51 3.99
C SER A 30 18.01 -14.26 4.46
N THR A 31 18.15 -15.47 5.04
CA THR A 31 17.02 -16.22 5.62
C THR A 31 16.63 -15.74 7.02
N LEU A 32 17.42 -14.84 7.62
CA LEU A 32 17.16 -14.20 8.91
C LEU A 32 16.36 -12.90 8.80
N VAL A 33 15.82 -12.57 7.63
CA VAL A 33 14.77 -11.55 7.51
C VAL A 33 13.47 -12.15 8.03
N GLY A 34 13.32 -12.08 9.36
CA GLY A 34 12.07 -12.39 10.04
C GLY A 34 10.95 -11.49 9.51
N SER A 35 9.89 -12.09 9.00
CA SER A 35 8.68 -11.35 8.65
C SER A 35 8.02 -10.86 9.93
N ALA A 36 8.10 -9.57 10.22
CA ALA A 36 7.29 -8.96 11.27
C ALA A 36 5.80 -9.07 10.90
N SER A 37 5.15 -10.12 11.42
CA SER A 37 3.71 -10.33 11.31
C SER A 37 3.01 -9.55 12.42
N ALA A 38 2.61 -8.32 12.13
CA ALA A 38 1.67 -7.60 12.98
C ALA A 38 0.28 -8.21 12.76
N HIS A 39 -0.25 -8.90 13.76
CA HIS A 39 -1.61 -9.45 13.73
C HIS A 39 -2.62 -8.31 13.91
N LEU A 40 -2.83 -7.51 12.86
CA LEU A 40 -3.84 -6.46 12.78
C LEU A 40 -5.23 -7.07 13.04
N SER A 41 -5.72 -6.90 14.26
CA SER A 41 -7.07 -7.30 14.66
C SER A 41 -8.08 -6.45 13.90
N GLN A 42 -8.86 -7.08 13.03
CA GLN A 42 -9.93 -6.43 12.24
C GLN A 42 -11.00 -5.75 13.11
N ASN A 43 -11.06 -6.10 14.40
CA ASN A 43 -12.07 -5.64 15.35
C ASN A 43 -11.49 -4.75 16.47
N TYR A 44 -10.26 -4.26 16.32
CA TYR A 44 -9.62 -3.44 17.36
C TYR A 44 -10.44 -2.17 17.63
N TYR A 45 -10.67 -1.33 16.61
CA TYR A 45 -11.39 -0.06 16.77
C TYR A 45 -12.86 -0.22 17.20
N SER A 46 -13.56 -1.26 16.71
CA SER A 46 -14.95 -1.52 17.10
C SER A 46 -15.09 -1.96 18.56
N LYS A 47 -14.05 -2.61 19.13
CA LYS A 47 -14.00 -2.98 20.55
C LYS A 47 -13.50 -1.86 21.44
N THR A 48 -12.53 -1.07 20.99
CA THR A 48 -11.94 0.02 21.78
C THR A 48 -12.90 1.19 21.94
N CYS A 49 -13.76 1.45 20.95
CA CYS A 49 -14.64 2.63 20.97
C CYS A 49 -16.08 2.31 20.56
N PRO A 50 -16.92 1.74 21.45
CA PRO A 50 -18.31 1.37 21.15
C PRO A 50 -19.21 2.58 20.84
N LYS A 51 -18.82 3.80 21.25
CA LYS A 51 -19.58 5.05 21.03
C LYS A 51 -19.06 5.90 19.86
N LEU A 52 -18.04 5.42 19.13
CA LEU A 52 -17.44 6.18 18.03
C LEU A 52 -18.46 6.46 16.92
N PHE A 53 -19.13 5.41 16.42
CA PHE A 53 -20.12 5.57 15.35
C PHE A 53 -21.32 6.43 15.75
N PRO A 54 -21.93 6.27 16.95
CA PRO A 54 -22.98 7.16 17.42
C PRO A 54 -22.57 8.65 17.51
N SER A 55 -21.35 8.93 17.97
CA SER A 55 -20.90 10.31 18.15
C SER A 55 -20.62 11.00 16.81
N VAL A 56 -20.00 10.29 15.87
CA VAL A 56 -19.70 10.82 14.54
C VAL A 56 -20.99 11.12 13.75
N TYR A 57 -21.98 10.23 13.79
CA TYR A 57 -23.26 10.51 13.12
C TYR A 57 -23.98 11.72 13.74
N SER A 58 -23.96 11.83 15.08
CA SER A 58 -24.62 12.92 15.80
C SER A 58 -24.00 14.28 15.47
N VAL A 59 -22.70 14.34 15.22
CA VAL A 59 -22.00 15.59 14.85
C VAL A 59 -22.21 15.92 13.38
N LEU A 60 -22.30 14.91 12.50
CA LEU A 60 -22.42 15.11 11.05
C LEU A 60 -23.88 15.17 10.56
N GLY A 61 -24.87 14.88 11.41
CA GLY A 61 -26.30 14.91 11.07
C GLY A 61 -26.70 13.96 9.93
N GLY A 62 -25.84 12.98 9.61
CA GLY A 62 -25.98 12.12 8.44
C GLY A 62 -26.81 10.85 8.69
N PRO A 63 -27.31 10.20 7.63
CA PRO A 63 -28.03 8.94 7.75
C PRO A 63 -27.14 7.81 8.29
N ASN A 64 -27.72 6.87 9.03
CA ASN A 64 -27.00 5.71 9.57
C ASN A 64 -26.83 4.64 8.48
N TRP A 65 -25.60 4.32 8.11
CA TRP A 65 -25.28 3.17 7.27
C TRP A 65 -24.36 2.19 8.01
N LYS A 66 -24.66 0.90 7.88
CA LYS A 66 -23.82 -0.17 8.46
C LYS A 66 -22.52 -0.29 7.66
N VAL A 67 -21.42 0.21 8.22
CA VAL A 67 -20.09 0.11 7.60
C VAL A 67 -19.59 -1.35 7.69
N LYS A 68 -19.16 -1.92 6.56
CA LYS A 68 -18.49 -3.23 6.53
C LYS A 68 -17.08 -3.08 7.09
N LEU A 69 -16.79 -3.78 8.19
CA LEU A 69 -15.48 -3.81 8.84
C LEU A 69 -14.61 -4.94 8.25
N GLY A 70 -13.30 -4.88 8.51
CA GLY A 70 -12.35 -5.93 8.09
C GLY A 70 -11.21 -5.48 7.18
N ARG A 71 -11.14 -4.20 6.79
CA ARG A 71 -9.97 -3.66 6.08
C ARG A 71 -8.75 -3.70 7.00
N ARG A 72 -7.62 -4.15 6.45
CA ARG A 72 -6.31 -4.15 7.12
C ARG A 72 -5.48 -2.99 6.56
N ASP A 73 -4.67 -2.38 7.41
CA ASP A 73 -3.81 -1.28 7.00
C ASP A 73 -2.70 -1.78 6.07
N ALA A 74 -2.46 -1.04 4.99
CA ALA A 74 -1.35 -1.31 4.08
C ALA A 74 -0.03 -0.90 4.75
N LYS A 75 1.04 -1.68 4.53
CA LYS A 75 2.40 -1.34 5.01
C LYS A 75 3.13 -0.34 4.10
N THR A 76 2.58 -0.04 2.92
CA THR A 76 3.21 0.78 1.89
C THR A 76 2.19 1.74 1.26
N ALA A 77 2.69 2.91 0.84
CA ALA A 77 1.93 3.90 0.07
C ALA A 77 2.54 4.02 -1.34
N SER A 78 1.72 4.33 -2.35
CA SER A 78 2.17 4.49 -3.74
C SER A 78 1.78 5.85 -4.30
N LEU A 79 2.76 6.75 -4.40
CA LEU A 79 2.58 8.07 -4.99
C LEU A 79 2.34 7.97 -6.51
N SER A 80 3.01 7.05 -7.19
CA SER A 80 2.84 6.82 -8.62
C SER A 80 1.42 6.36 -8.95
N ALA A 81 0.82 5.49 -8.13
CA ALA A 81 -0.57 5.06 -8.31
C ALA A 81 -1.59 6.17 -7.98
N ALA A 82 -1.23 7.15 -7.15
CA ALA A 82 -2.09 8.33 -6.92
C ALA A 82 -2.04 9.27 -8.14
N ASN A 83 -0.83 9.50 -8.68
CA ASN A 83 -0.59 10.39 -9.80
C ASN A 83 -0.94 9.79 -11.17
N SER A 84 -1.24 8.49 -11.26
CA SER A 84 -1.61 7.80 -12.51
C SER A 84 -3.01 8.18 -13.05
N GLY A 85 -3.64 9.20 -12.48
CA GLY A 85 -4.98 9.63 -12.88
C GLY A 85 -6.10 8.89 -12.17
N VAL A 86 -5.83 8.19 -11.07
CA VAL A 86 -6.91 7.65 -10.22
C VAL A 86 -7.67 8.78 -9.53
N ILE A 87 -6.97 9.84 -9.16
CA ILE A 87 -7.55 11.04 -8.55
C ILE A 87 -7.80 12.06 -9.69
N PRO A 88 -9.06 12.38 -10.01
CA PRO A 88 -9.36 13.38 -11.03
C PRO A 88 -9.01 14.79 -10.53
N PRO A 89 -8.26 15.61 -11.31
CA PRO A 89 -8.11 17.02 -11.00
C PRO A 89 -9.46 17.75 -11.12
N PRO A 90 -9.64 18.89 -10.43
CA PRO A 90 -10.89 19.65 -10.43
C PRO A 90 -11.28 20.20 -11.81
N THR A 91 -10.34 20.24 -12.75
CA THR A 91 -10.52 20.66 -14.14
C THR A 91 -10.88 19.52 -15.10
N SER A 92 -11.08 18.29 -14.60
CA SER A 92 -11.42 17.12 -15.43
C SER A 92 -12.78 17.28 -16.10
N THR A 93 -12.88 16.86 -17.36
CA THR A 93 -14.15 16.81 -18.08
C THR A 93 -15.05 15.68 -17.59
N LEU A 94 -16.37 15.85 -17.74
CA LEU A 94 -17.39 14.89 -17.29
C LEU A 94 -17.15 13.48 -17.84
N ASN A 95 -16.83 13.34 -19.13
CA ASN A 95 -16.55 12.04 -19.74
C ASN A 95 -15.37 11.34 -19.09
N ASN A 96 -14.32 12.09 -18.74
CA ASN A 96 -13.14 11.54 -18.08
C ASN A 96 -13.47 11.07 -16.65
N LEU A 97 -14.34 11.80 -15.95
CA LEU A 97 -14.81 11.43 -14.62
C LEU A 97 -15.64 10.14 -14.64
N ILE A 98 -16.57 10.03 -15.60
CA ILE A 98 -17.40 8.82 -15.79
C ILE A 98 -16.52 7.60 -16.03
N THR A 99 -15.55 7.68 -16.96
CA THR A 99 -14.64 6.56 -17.25
C THR A 99 -13.83 6.14 -16.01
N ARG A 100 -13.33 7.10 -15.21
CA ARG A 100 -12.55 6.79 -14.00
C ARG A 100 -13.40 6.13 -12.90
N PHE A 101 -14.64 6.59 -12.71
CA PHE A 101 -15.55 5.99 -11.75
C PHE A 101 -15.98 4.58 -12.19
N GLN A 102 -16.27 4.40 -13.48
CA GLN A 102 -16.56 3.08 -14.05
C GLN A 102 -15.38 2.11 -13.91
N ALA A 103 -14.14 2.58 -14.06
CA ALA A 103 -12.94 1.77 -13.81
C ALA A 103 -12.79 1.29 -12.35
N ARG A 104 -13.52 1.91 -11.41
CA ARG A 104 -13.61 1.49 -10.00
C ARG A 104 -14.92 0.75 -9.68
N GLY A 105 -15.72 0.43 -10.70
CA GLY A 105 -17.01 -0.25 -10.54
C GLY A 105 -18.11 0.65 -9.97
N LEU A 106 -17.95 1.98 -10.02
CA LEU A 106 -18.94 2.95 -9.56
C LEU A 106 -19.78 3.44 -10.74
N SER A 107 -21.09 3.61 -10.52
CA SER A 107 -22.00 4.12 -11.54
C SER A 107 -21.98 5.66 -11.62
N THR A 108 -22.55 6.22 -12.70
CA THR A 108 -22.71 7.67 -12.85
C THR A 108 -23.57 8.28 -11.74
N LYS A 109 -24.52 7.51 -11.18
CA LYS A 109 -25.34 7.97 -10.05
C LYS A 109 -24.50 8.09 -8.77
N ASP A 110 -23.61 7.12 -8.52
CA ASP A 110 -22.70 7.14 -7.37
C ASP A 110 -21.71 8.30 -7.48
N MET A 111 -21.25 8.60 -8.70
CA MET A 111 -20.39 9.74 -8.98
C MET A 111 -21.03 11.08 -8.57
N VAL A 112 -22.30 11.30 -8.92
CA VAL A 112 -23.03 12.52 -8.56
C VAL A 112 -23.20 12.63 -7.04
N VAL A 113 -23.68 11.54 -6.40
CA VAL A 113 -23.89 11.50 -4.95
C VAL A 113 -22.59 11.76 -4.18
N LEU A 114 -21.46 11.22 -4.65
CA LEU A 114 -20.16 11.43 -4.01
C LEU A 114 -19.59 12.84 -4.25
N SER A 115 -19.92 13.45 -5.39
CA SER A 115 -19.49 14.82 -5.73
C SER A 115 -20.28 15.90 -4.98
N ASP A 116 -21.52 15.60 -4.55
CA ASP A 116 -22.38 16.53 -3.80
C ASP A 116 -21.82 16.88 -2.40
N ASN A 117 -20.82 16.16 -1.88
CA ASN A 117 -20.10 16.55 -0.65
C ASN A 117 -19.47 17.95 -0.73
N ASN A 118 -19.11 18.41 -1.93
CA ASN A 118 -18.60 19.78 -2.13
C ASN A 118 -19.68 20.86 -1.94
N LYS A 119 -20.97 20.53 -2.12
CA LYS A 119 -22.06 21.49 -1.80
C LYS A 119 -22.23 21.62 -0.29
N LEU A 120 -22.18 20.52 0.44
CA LEU A 120 -22.33 20.50 1.91
C LEU A 120 -21.23 21.32 2.60
N THR A 121 -19.97 21.19 2.19
CA THR A 121 -18.87 22.01 2.74
C THR A 121 -19.02 23.50 2.40
N SER A 122 -19.52 23.83 1.20
CA SER A 122 -19.82 25.24 0.86
C SER A 122 -20.98 25.82 1.66
N LEU A 123 -21.97 25.00 2.04
CA LEU A 123 -23.13 25.43 2.85
C LEU A 123 -22.75 25.60 4.33
N VAL A 124 -21.90 24.72 4.86
CA VAL A 124 -21.36 24.83 6.22
C VAL A 124 -20.46 26.05 6.37
N LEU A 125 -19.62 26.35 5.37
CA LEU A 125 -18.79 27.57 5.37
C LEU A 125 -19.57 28.86 5.10
N LYS A 126 -20.75 28.80 4.47
CA LYS A 126 -21.65 29.97 4.29
C LYS A 126 -22.54 30.24 5.50
N SER A 127 -22.58 29.33 6.46
CA SER A 127 -23.38 29.45 7.69
C SER A 127 -22.53 29.88 8.90
N LEU A 128 -21.24 30.14 8.68
CA LEU A 128 -20.28 30.75 9.61
C LEU A 128 -19.95 32.16 9.11
#